data_AF-A0A525WN38-F1
#
_entry.id   AF-A0A525WN38-F1
#
_cell.length_a   1.000
_cell.length_b   1.000
_cell.length_c   1.000
_cell.angle_alpha   90.00
_cell.angle_beta   90.00
_cell.angle_gamma   90.00
#
_symmetry.space_group_name_H-M   'P 1'
#
loop_
_entity.id
_entity.type
_entity.pdbx_description
1 polymer ?
#
loop_
_entity_poly.entity_id
_entity_poly.type
_entity_poly.pdbx_seq_one_letter_code
_entity_poly.pdbx_strand_id
1 'polypeptide(L)'
;MMDRPIRLQDPLRQSPPHRPWRWWQILLVGLGTAIVLGGLTIIGLLWHLSKDLPALDQLGTYQPSLVTQVYSSDQQLIGQFFIERRILTPVADIPESLRRAVVAVEDVRFFEHPGLDYIGMLRAAWTNLRRGGKVEGASTITQQLARSLFLSSERTFDRKVRELILAYKMELVLTKEQILELYLNQIYFGQGAYGVASAAQTYFGKDLSALTVAESAFLAGLPKSPNHYSPFKAYDRAKKRQEHVLARMEDAKFLTATEREQAATELLNFRRPGVEQAAPYFVEHVRQLLVAKYGEAMVYKGGLKIFTTLNMEMQKAAEVVFAAGLRELDKRQGWRGPLRTVDVNAPTLPVVTAKIDQAVKVGDYREGVVTKVAKDSFLVQIGTTSANLSFDDMAWAKRRLTGPDTAKDVIINPNPKQVLKPGDVIEVMVKKLEHGIAQVQLEQTPLVEGGLIALEPGKGAIRAMVGGYDFARSEYNRAVQAKRQPGSAFKPIIYATAVSQGMSPASVILDAPVVYEQDQDEKTWKPENYGRKIHGMVSLRDALAHSHNLATVRLLDKVGIKNVIEFARTVGITSPLAADLSLGLGSSSVGLMELTSTYCVLLNQAC
;
A
#
# COMPACT_ATOMS: atom_id res chain seq x y z
N MET A 1 -85.98 59.75 67.65
CA MET A 1 -86.17 59.79 66.19
C MET A 1 -84.99 59.04 65.57
N MET A 2 -85.22 57.77 65.22
CA MET A 2 -85.27 57.27 63.83
C MET A 2 -83.89 57.30 63.17
N ASP A 3 -83.22 56.15 63.00
CA ASP A 3 -83.34 55.42 61.74
C ASP A 3 -82.74 54.00 61.78
N ARG A 4 -83.22 53.23 60.80
CA ARG A 4 -83.15 51.80 60.41
C ARG A 4 -81.81 51.01 60.47
N PRO A 5 -81.87 49.67 60.23
CA PRO A 5 -81.28 48.60 61.06
C PRO A 5 -80.02 47.95 60.46
N ILE A 6 -79.35 47.04 61.21
CA ILE A 6 -78.56 45.86 60.74
C ILE A 6 -77.95 45.12 61.98
N ARG A 7 -77.99 43.77 62.01
CA ARG A 7 -77.03 42.82 62.65
C ARG A 7 -77.38 41.39 62.18
N LEU A 8 -76.60 40.67 61.35
CA LEU A 8 -75.28 40.00 61.48
C LEU A 8 -75.23 38.71 62.34
N GLN A 9 -75.08 37.55 61.65
CA GLN A 9 -74.21 36.34 61.83
C GLN A 9 -74.01 35.74 63.25
N ASP A 10 -73.85 34.44 63.54
CA ASP A 10 -73.26 33.21 62.91
C ASP A 10 -73.56 31.99 63.86
N PRO A 11 -72.97 30.76 63.80
CA PRO A 11 -72.61 29.83 62.71
C PRO A 11 -73.13 28.38 62.95
N LEU A 12 -73.29 27.56 61.89
CA LEU A 12 -72.97 26.12 61.97
C LEU A 12 -72.34 25.67 60.64
N ARG A 13 -71.02 25.45 60.68
CA ARG A 13 -70.24 24.79 59.62
C ARG A 13 -70.78 23.38 59.40
N GLN A 14 -71.32 23.12 58.22
CA GLN A 14 -71.41 21.77 57.66
C GLN A 14 -70.30 21.60 56.63
N SER A 15 -69.35 20.72 56.93
CA SER A 15 -68.30 20.29 56.01
C SER A 15 -68.92 19.58 54.81
N PRO A 16 -68.54 19.88 53.56
CA PRO A 16 -69.04 19.13 52.41
C PRO A 16 -68.50 17.69 52.43
N PRO A 17 -69.26 16.70 51.92
CA PRO A 17 -68.83 15.31 51.94
C PRO A 17 -67.64 15.10 51.00
N HIS A 18 -66.51 14.65 51.53
CA HIS A 18 -65.38 14.16 50.74
C HIS A 18 -65.82 12.89 50.00
N ARG A 19 -66.12 13.02 48.71
CA ARG A 19 -66.37 11.89 47.82
C ARG A 19 -65.03 11.16 47.62
N PRO A 20 -64.82 9.95 48.15
CA PRO A 20 -63.53 9.29 48.00
C PRO A 20 -63.32 9.02 46.51
N TRP A 21 -62.15 9.42 46.00
CA TRP A 21 -61.78 9.12 44.62
C TRP A 21 -61.86 7.62 44.41
N ARG A 22 -62.58 7.21 43.37
CA ARG A 22 -62.67 5.80 43.00
C ARG A 22 -61.28 5.37 42.55
N TRP A 23 -60.82 4.18 42.95
CA TRP A 23 -59.45 3.69 42.73
C TRP A 23 -58.95 3.80 41.27
N TRP A 24 -59.85 3.68 40.29
CA TRP A 24 -59.53 3.88 38.86
C TRP A 24 -59.26 5.36 38.47
N GLN A 25 -59.80 6.35 39.18
CA GLN A 25 -59.47 7.77 38.99
C GLN A 25 -58.06 8.10 39.52
N ILE A 26 -57.67 7.50 40.64
CA ILE A 26 -56.30 7.58 41.17
C ILE A 26 -55.31 6.96 40.16
N LEU A 27 -55.66 5.80 39.59
CA LEU A 27 -54.83 5.14 38.57
C LEU A 27 -54.72 5.96 37.28
N LEU A 28 -55.81 6.55 36.79
CA LEU A 28 -55.79 7.39 35.59
C LEU A 28 -54.97 8.67 35.78
N VAL A 29 -55.12 9.33 36.93
CA VAL A 29 -54.33 10.52 37.24
C VAL A 29 -52.87 10.15 37.47
N GLY A 30 -52.59 9.05 38.19
CA GLY A 30 -51.24 8.51 38.37
C GLY A 30 -50.55 8.21 37.04
N LEU A 31 -51.26 7.55 36.11
CA LEU A 31 -50.79 7.26 34.76
C LEU A 31 -50.58 8.56 33.95
N GLY A 32 -51.49 9.51 34.05
CA GLY A 32 -51.37 10.83 33.42
C GLY A 32 -50.15 11.61 33.91
N THR A 33 -49.92 11.67 35.23
CA THR A 33 -48.71 12.29 35.80
C THR A 33 -47.44 11.56 35.40
N ALA A 34 -47.45 10.22 35.34
CA ALA A 34 -46.30 9.43 34.90
C ALA A 34 -45.97 9.70 33.42
N ILE A 35 -46.98 9.85 32.56
CA ILE A 35 -46.79 10.22 31.15
C ILE A 35 -46.22 11.63 31.02
N VAL A 36 -46.73 12.60 31.79
CA VAL A 36 -46.24 13.99 31.73
C VAL A 36 -44.82 14.11 32.28
N LEU A 37 -44.51 13.48 33.41
CA LEU A 37 -43.15 13.43 33.98
C LEU A 37 -42.20 12.66 33.06
N GLY A 38 -42.66 11.57 32.46
CA GLY A 38 -41.92 10.84 31.42
C GLY A 38 -41.64 11.70 30.18
N GLY A 39 -42.62 12.47 29.72
CA GLY A 39 -42.47 13.40 28.62
C GLY A 39 -41.47 14.52 28.93
N LEU A 40 -41.58 15.14 30.11
CA LEU A 40 -40.68 16.21 30.55
C LEU A 40 -39.24 15.72 30.74
N THR A 41 -39.04 14.51 31.25
CA THR A 41 -37.70 13.91 31.37
C THR A 41 -37.10 13.59 30.00
N ILE A 42 -37.89 13.09 29.05
CA ILE A 42 -37.44 12.88 27.66
C ILE A 42 -37.07 14.21 26.99
N ILE A 43 -37.90 15.26 27.16
CA ILE A 43 -37.62 16.60 26.62
C ILE A 43 -36.35 17.19 27.26
N GLY A 44 -36.19 17.07 28.57
CA GLY A 44 -34.99 17.52 29.29
C GLY A 44 -33.73 16.79 28.83
N LEU A 45 -33.83 15.49 28.60
CA LEU A 45 -32.73 14.68 28.05
C LEU A 45 -32.38 15.11 26.61
N LEU A 46 -33.37 15.26 25.74
CA LEU A 46 -33.17 15.74 24.37
C LEU A 46 -32.55 17.14 24.34
N TRP A 47 -32.99 18.04 25.22
CA TRP A 47 -32.43 19.38 25.34
C TRP A 47 -30.98 19.34 25.81
N HIS A 48 -30.66 18.56 26.84
CA HIS A 48 -29.30 18.39 27.33
C HIS A 48 -28.36 17.84 26.23
N LEU A 49 -28.79 16.81 25.52
CA LEU A 49 -28.02 16.21 24.43
C LEU A 49 -27.93 17.11 23.18
N SER A 50 -28.88 18.05 23.01
CA SER A 50 -28.86 19.00 21.91
C SER A 50 -27.90 20.17 22.11
N LYS A 51 -27.49 20.47 23.36
CA LYS A 51 -26.59 21.58 23.69
C LYS A 51 -25.17 21.40 23.17
N ASP A 52 -24.70 20.16 23.08
CA ASP A 52 -23.34 19.82 22.65
C ASP A 52 -23.29 19.40 21.16
N LEU A 53 -24.32 19.71 20.36
CA LEU A 53 -24.31 19.36 18.94
C LEU A 53 -23.48 20.36 18.13
N PRO A 54 -22.58 19.89 17.24
CA PRO A 54 -21.83 20.76 16.35
C PRO A 54 -22.77 21.55 15.43
N ALA A 55 -22.38 22.77 15.13
CA ALA A 55 -23.16 23.71 14.34
C ALA A 55 -23.15 23.29 12.84
N LEU A 56 -24.32 23.30 12.20
CA LEU A 56 -24.52 22.78 10.81
C LEU A 56 -24.04 23.75 9.72
N ASP A 57 -23.73 24.98 10.10
CA ASP A 57 -23.10 26.05 9.32
C ASP A 57 -21.73 25.63 8.74
N GLN A 58 -21.08 24.62 9.31
CA GLN A 58 -19.85 24.02 8.77
C GLN A 58 -20.09 23.09 7.56
N LEU A 59 -21.34 22.67 7.28
CA LEU A 59 -21.65 21.82 6.12
C LEU A 59 -21.40 22.54 4.79
N GLY A 60 -21.60 23.86 4.74
CA GLY A 60 -21.35 24.68 3.54
C GLY A 60 -19.87 24.98 3.29
N THR A 61 -18.99 24.79 4.28
CA THR A 61 -17.55 25.09 4.22
C THR A 61 -16.65 23.85 4.33
N TYR A 62 -17.24 22.66 4.17
CA TYR A 62 -16.53 21.40 4.27
C TYR A 62 -15.40 21.29 3.22
N GLN A 63 -14.14 21.28 3.68
CA GLN A 63 -12.97 21.00 2.84
C GLN A 63 -12.45 19.58 3.15
N PRO A 64 -12.61 18.61 2.23
CA PRO A 64 -12.07 17.27 2.43
C PRO A 64 -10.53 17.29 2.44
N SER A 65 -9.92 16.28 3.06
CA SER A 65 -8.48 16.03 2.95
C SER A 65 -8.12 15.90 1.46
N LEU A 66 -7.22 16.77 0.98
CA LEU A 66 -6.78 16.76 -0.41
C LEU A 66 -5.64 15.76 -0.60
N VAL A 67 -5.66 15.05 -1.72
CA VAL A 67 -4.61 14.11 -2.09
C VAL A 67 -3.36 14.88 -2.48
N THR A 68 -2.25 14.58 -1.81
CA THR A 68 -0.93 15.06 -2.21
C THR A 68 -0.44 14.27 -3.41
N GLN A 69 0.08 14.95 -4.43
CA GLN A 69 0.52 14.40 -5.71
C GLN A 69 2.03 14.57 -5.87
N VAL A 70 2.71 13.50 -6.30
CA VAL A 70 4.15 13.47 -6.52
C VAL A 70 4.43 13.31 -8.01
N TYR A 71 5.23 14.23 -8.54
CA TYR A 71 5.59 14.28 -9.95
C TYR A 71 7.10 14.04 -10.14
N SER A 72 7.45 13.37 -11.22
CA SER A 72 8.82 13.28 -11.71
C SER A 72 9.29 14.61 -12.31
N SER A 73 10.58 14.69 -12.67
CA SER A 73 11.17 15.85 -13.34
C SER A 73 10.59 16.12 -14.73
N ASP A 74 10.04 15.08 -15.38
CA ASP A 74 9.30 15.14 -16.64
C ASP A 74 7.77 15.29 -16.45
N GLN A 75 7.33 15.74 -15.27
CA GLN A 75 5.93 16.05 -14.93
C GLN A 75 4.96 14.85 -14.96
N GLN A 76 5.46 13.61 -14.94
CA GLN A 76 4.62 12.42 -14.80
C GLN A 76 4.22 12.22 -13.35
N LEU A 77 2.96 11.89 -13.08
CA LEU A 77 2.51 11.51 -11.74
C LEU A 77 3.14 10.16 -11.36
N ILE A 78 4.01 10.15 -10.36
CA ILE A 78 4.73 8.95 -9.90
C ILE A 78 4.19 8.40 -8.59
N GLY A 79 3.44 9.21 -7.83
CA GLY A 79 2.86 8.75 -6.58
C GLY A 79 1.86 9.72 -5.97
N GLN A 80 1.13 9.23 -4.97
CA GLN A 80 0.14 10.00 -4.23
C GLN A 80 0.23 9.67 -2.75
N PHE A 81 0.04 10.67 -1.89
CA PHE A 81 -0.05 10.50 -0.44
C PHE A 81 -1.41 10.97 0.05
N PHE A 82 -2.11 10.09 0.75
CA PHE A 82 -3.42 10.35 1.32
C PHE A 82 -3.72 9.38 2.47
N ILE A 83 -4.50 9.84 3.45
CA ILE A 83 -5.19 8.93 4.38
C ILE A 83 -6.55 8.54 3.78
N GLU A 84 -7.20 9.49 3.12
CA GLU A 84 -8.52 9.34 2.53
C GLU A 84 -8.46 9.82 1.09
N ARG A 85 -8.53 8.90 0.11
CA ARG A 85 -8.63 9.29 -1.30
C ARG A 85 -10.06 9.71 -1.57
N ARG A 86 -10.27 10.97 -1.92
CA ARG A 86 -11.59 11.55 -2.22
C ARG A 86 -11.58 12.23 -3.58
N ILE A 87 -12.61 11.94 -4.36
CA ILE A 87 -12.91 12.60 -5.63
C ILE A 87 -14.34 13.10 -5.46
N LEU A 88 -14.50 14.42 -5.35
CA LEU A 88 -15.82 15.04 -5.21
C LEU A 88 -16.54 14.94 -6.56
N THR A 89 -17.73 14.37 -6.56
CA THR A 89 -18.54 14.22 -7.76
C THR A 89 -19.97 14.69 -7.50
N PRO A 90 -20.48 15.67 -8.27
CA PRO A 90 -21.87 16.08 -8.20
C PRO A 90 -22.81 14.89 -8.43
N VAL A 91 -23.95 14.86 -7.75
CA VAL A 91 -24.91 13.74 -7.84
C VAL A 91 -25.45 13.52 -9.26
N ALA A 92 -25.44 14.56 -10.10
CA ALA A 92 -25.81 14.49 -11.50
C ALA A 92 -24.85 13.63 -12.35
N ASP A 93 -23.56 13.63 -12.00
CA ASP A 93 -22.53 12.86 -12.69
C ASP A 93 -22.43 11.41 -12.17
N ILE A 94 -23.16 11.08 -11.10
CA ILE A 94 -23.23 9.73 -10.53
C ILE A 94 -24.30 8.93 -11.29
N PRO A 95 -23.94 7.76 -11.88
CA PRO A 95 -24.86 6.90 -12.61
C PRO A 95 -26.11 6.58 -11.81
N GLU A 96 -27.24 6.59 -12.50
CA GLU A 96 -28.52 6.26 -11.89
C GLU A 96 -28.54 4.83 -11.33
N SER A 97 -27.90 3.88 -12.02
CA SER A 97 -27.72 2.50 -11.55
C SER A 97 -27.09 2.43 -10.16
N LEU A 98 -26.04 3.22 -9.91
CA LEU A 98 -25.35 3.29 -8.63
C LEU A 98 -26.18 3.99 -7.56
N ARG A 99 -26.82 5.13 -7.90
CA ARG A 99 -27.73 5.83 -6.97
C ARG A 99 -28.86 4.92 -6.51
N ARG A 100 -29.52 4.24 -7.45
CA ARG A 100 -30.60 3.27 -7.16
C ARG A 100 -30.09 2.05 -6.38
N ALA A 101 -28.90 1.54 -6.68
CA ALA A 101 -28.32 0.41 -5.95
C ALA A 101 -28.09 0.73 -4.46
N VAL A 102 -27.54 1.92 -4.16
CA VAL A 102 -27.34 2.38 -2.78
C VAL A 102 -28.67 2.58 -2.06
N VAL A 103 -29.63 3.26 -2.70
CA VAL A 103 -30.98 3.45 -2.15
C VAL A 103 -31.65 2.09 -1.87
N ALA A 104 -31.57 1.14 -2.79
CA ALA A 104 -32.19 -0.18 -2.64
C ALA A 104 -31.68 -0.98 -1.43
N VAL A 105 -30.37 -0.92 -1.18
CA VAL A 105 -29.74 -1.71 -0.11
C VAL A 105 -29.70 -0.99 1.24
N GLU A 106 -29.51 0.32 1.26
CA GLU A 106 -29.38 1.10 2.50
C GLU A 106 -30.72 1.66 2.98
N ASP A 107 -31.55 2.19 2.08
CA ASP A 107 -32.75 2.95 2.46
C ASP A 107 -33.77 3.09 1.30
N VAL A 108 -34.58 2.06 1.06
CA VAL A 108 -35.48 1.98 -0.13
C VAL A 108 -36.45 3.16 -0.21
N ARG A 109 -36.85 3.73 0.94
CA ARG A 109 -37.81 4.82 1.03
C ARG A 109 -37.16 6.16 1.33
N PHE A 110 -35.87 6.29 1.03
CA PHE A 110 -35.08 7.47 1.30
C PHE A 110 -35.77 8.78 0.87
N PHE A 111 -36.42 8.78 -0.29
CA PHE A 111 -37.11 9.97 -0.82
C PHE A 111 -38.51 10.22 -0.21
N GLU A 112 -39.06 9.29 0.56
CA GLU A 112 -40.43 9.36 1.11
C GLU A 112 -40.47 9.87 2.56
N HIS A 113 -39.39 9.74 3.33
CA HIS A 113 -39.38 10.09 4.76
C HIS A 113 -38.49 11.29 5.09
N PRO A 114 -38.76 12.06 6.16
CA PRO A 114 -37.96 13.21 6.57
C PRO A 114 -36.78 12.80 7.47
N GLY A 115 -35.82 12.04 6.92
CA GLY A 115 -34.61 11.58 7.61
C GLY A 115 -34.76 10.36 8.53
N LEU A 116 -35.95 10.09 9.06
CA LEU A 116 -36.23 8.92 9.90
C LEU A 116 -37.33 8.05 9.28
N ASP A 117 -37.01 6.81 8.91
CA ASP A 117 -38.01 5.85 8.43
C ASP A 117 -38.71 5.16 9.61
N TYR A 118 -39.73 5.81 10.17
CA TYR A 118 -40.52 5.28 11.29
C TYR A 118 -41.19 3.94 10.95
N ILE A 119 -41.72 3.82 9.73
CA ILE A 119 -42.38 2.58 9.28
C ILE A 119 -41.35 1.45 9.16
N GLY A 120 -40.13 1.77 8.69
CA GLY A 120 -39.04 0.81 8.52
C GLY A 120 -38.45 0.38 9.85
N MET A 121 -38.33 1.31 10.80
CA MET A 121 -37.94 1.05 12.18
C MET A 121 -38.93 0.11 12.88
N LEU A 122 -40.23 0.38 12.77
CA LEU A 122 -41.27 -0.48 13.36
C LEU A 122 -41.28 -1.87 12.73
N ARG A 123 -41.14 -1.96 11.41
CA ARG A 123 -41.03 -3.24 10.68
C ARG A 123 -39.81 -4.03 11.16
N ALA A 124 -38.64 -3.41 11.19
CA ALA A 124 -37.40 -4.06 11.64
C ALA A 124 -37.48 -4.50 13.11
N ALA A 125 -38.10 -3.70 13.98
CA ALA A 125 -38.33 -4.07 15.39
C ALA A 125 -39.22 -5.30 15.51
N TRP A 126 -40.32 -5.36 14.76
CA TRP A 126 -41.22 -6.52 14.72
C TRP A 126 -40.52 -7.78 14.17
N THR A 127 -39.76 -7.65 13.08
CA THR A 127 -38.99 -8.76 12.49
C THR A 127 -37.94 -9.30 13.47
N ASN A 128 -37.20 -8.41 14.14
CA ASN A 128 -36.15 -8.79 15.09
C ASN A 128 -36.73 -9.47 16.35
N LEU A 129 -37.88 -9.00 16.84
CA LEU A 129 -38.58 -9.62 17.97
C LEU A 129 -39.04 -11.05 17.61
N ARG A 130 -39.59 -11.24 16.41
CA ARG A 130 -40.06 -12.55 15.95
C ARG A 130 -38.92 -13.55 15.67
N ARG A 131 -37.77 -13.06 15.21
CA ARG A 131 -36.61 -13.91 14.83
C ARG A 131 -35.58 -14.10 15.96
N GLY A 132 -35.84 -13.59 17.16
CA GLY A 132 -34.99 -13.81 18.34
C GLY A 132 -33.58 -13.21 18.22
N GLY A 133 -33.38 -12.24 17.34
CA GLY A 133 -32.06 -11.70 17.03
C GLY A 133 -32.09 -10.52 16.06
N LYS A 134 -30.95 -9.84 15.92
CA LYS A 134 -30.81 -8.63 15.08
C LYS A 134 -30.56 -9.05 13.62
N VAL A 135 -31.61 -9.09 12.81
CA VAL A 135 -31.58 -9.57 11.41
C VAL A 135 -31.66 -8.42 10.40
N GLU A 136 -32.45 -7.38 10.67
CA GLU A 136 -32.61 -6.21 9.80
C GLU A 136 -32.03 -4.92 10.42
N GLY A 137 -31.37 -4.11 9.58
CA GLY A 137 -30.89 -2.79 9.95
C GLY A 137 -32.00 -1.74 9.83
N ALA A 138 -32.08 -0.82 10.79
CA ALA A 138 -33.12 0.20 10.86
C ALA A 138 -32.59 1.64 10.65
N SER A 139 -31.37 1.80 10.12
CA SER A 139 -30.73 3.12 9.99
C SER A 139 -30.77 3.63 8.55
N THR A 140 -31.32 4.82 8.37
CA THR A 140 -31.48 5.54 7.09
C THR A 140 -30.16 6.11 6.56
N ILE A 141 -30.10 6.48 5.28
CA ILE A 141 -28.91 7.14 4.69
C ILE A 141 -28.49 8.39 5.48
N THR A 142 -29.46 9.24 5.85
CA THR A 142 -29.19 10.51 6.58
C THR A 142 -28.59 10.25 7.97
N GLN A 143 -29.08 9.25 8.69
CA GLN A 143 -28.49 8.78 9.95
C GLN A 143 -27.05 8.29 9.77
N GLN A 144 -26.77 7.53 8.71
CA GLN A 144 -25.43 7.05 8.42
C GLN A 144 -24.47 8.20 8.06
N LEU A 145 -24.94 9.19 7.31
CA LEU A 145 -24.21 10.40 6.98
C LEU A 145 -23.89 11.23 8.24
N ALA A 146 -24.89 11.50 9.09
CA ALA A 146 -24.71 12.22 10.35
C ALA A 146 -23.67 11.53 11.25
N ARG A 147 -23.73 10.20 11.33
CA ARG A 147 -22.73 9.40 12.05
C ARG A 147 -21.33 9.54 11.46
N SER A 148 -21.21 9.55 10.13
CA SER A 148 -19.92 9.63 9.43
C SER A 148 -19.25 11.00 9.55
N LEU A 149 -20.03 12.09 9.58
CA LEU A 149 -19.50 13.46 9.59
C LEU A 149 -19.20 14.00 10.99
N PHE A 150 -20.05 13.71 11.98
CA PHE A 150 -20.06 14.48 13.23
C PHE A 150 -19.81 13.66 14.51
N LEU A 151 -19.87 12.33 14.42
CA LEU A 151 -19.88 11.48 15.60
C LEU A 151 -18.69 10.51 15.60
N SER A 152 -18.22 10.18 16.80
CA SER A 152 -17.21 9.14 16.99
C SER A 152 -17.75 7.74 16.66
N SER A 153 -16.84 6.78 16.47
CA SER A 153 -17.18 5.40 16.11
C SER A 153 -17.76 4.56 17.26
N GLU A 154 -17.78 5.08 18.49
CA GLU A 154 -18.18 4.34 19.69
C GLU A 154 -19.70 4.06 19.76
N ARG A 155 -20.10 2.83 20.06
CA ARG A 155 -21.52 2.45 20.06
C ARG A 155 -22.21 2.72 21.40
N THR A 156 -22.49 3.99 21.70
CA THR A 156 -23.27 4.40 22.88
C THR A 156 -24.72 4.74 22.52
N PHE A 157 -25.63 4.63 23.51
CA PHE A 157 -27.03 5.04 23.37
C PHE A 157 -27.13 6.57 23.14
N ASP A 158 -26.36 7.34 23.89
CA ASP A 158 -26.23 8.79 23.74
C ASP A 158 -25.88 9.17 22.28
N ARG A 159 -24.82 8.57 21.71
CA ARG A 159 -24.44 8.78 20.31
C ARG A 159 -25.61 8.49 19.36
N LYS A 160 -26.37 7.41 19.58
CA LYS A 160 -27.50 7.07 18.70
C LYS A 160 -28.62 8.12 18.77
N VAL A 161 -28.87 8.72 19.94
CA VAL A 161 -29.82 9.83 20.06
C VAL A 161 -29.31 11.06 19.32
N ARG A 162 -28.01 11.41 19.46
CA ARG A 162 -27.39 12.52 18.72
C ARG A 162 -27.46 12.30 17.20
N GLU A 163 -27.25 11.08 16.73
CA GLU A 163 -27.39 10.68 15.31
C GLU A 163 -28.80 10.95 14.77
N LEU A 164 -29.85 10.63 15.53
CA LEU A 164 -31.24 10.87 15.14
C LEU A 164 -31.54 12.37 15.05
N ILE A 165 -31.09 13.16 16.04
CA ILE A 165 -31.32 14.62 16.07
C ILE A 165 -30.59 15.30 14.91
N LEU A 166 -29.31 14.93 14.68
CA LEU A 166 -28.52 15.47 13.56
C LEU A 166 -29.14 15.11 12.22
N ALA A 167 -29.56 13.85 12.03
CA ALA A 167 -30.21 13.43 10.79
C ALA A 167 -31.49 14.24 10.50
N TYR A 168 -32.32 14.45 11.52
CA TYR A 168 -33.51 15.30 11.38
C TYR A 168 -33.15 16.75 11.03
N LYS A 169 -32.17 17.35 11.71
CA LYS A 169 -31.73 18.72 11.42
C LYS A 169 -31.13 18.86 10.02
N MET A 170 -30.36 17.89 9.54
CA MET A 170 -29.79 17.89 8.19
C MET A 170 -30.89 17.96 7.12
N GLU A 171 -32.01 17.25 7.33
CA GLU A 171 -33.14 17.21 6.39
C GLU A 171 -33.98 18.49 6.38
N LEU A 172 -33.84 19.36 7.39
CA LEU A 172 -34.46 20.67 7.41
C LEU A 172 -33.70 21.70 6.56
N VAL A 173 -32.40 21.45 6.29
CA VAL A 173 -31.50 22.42 5.64
C VAL A 173 -30.92 21.92 4.31
N LEU A 174 -30.95 20.61 4.04
CA LEU A 174 -30.47 20.00 2.81
C LEU A 174 -31.60 19.28 2.08
N THR A 175 -31.57 19.29 0.75
CA THR A 175 -32.46 18.45 -0.06
C THR A 175 -32.01 17.00 -0.06
N LYS A 176 -32.89 16.08 -0.48
CA LYS A 176 -32.57 14.64 -0.58
C LYS A 176 -31.41 14.37 -1.52
N GLU A 177 -31.33 15.10 -2.61
CA GLU A 177 -30.25 15.00 -3.60
C GLU A 177 -28.92 15.43 -2.99
N GLN A 178 -28.91 16.52 -2.22
CA GLN A 178 -27.71 17.00 -1.52
C GLN A 178 -27.25 16.01 -0.43
N ILE A 179 -28.19 15.43 0.33
CA ILE A 179 -27.87 14.40 1.32
C ILE A 179 -27.27 13.17 0.65
N LEU A 180 -27.86 12.73 -0.48
CA LEU A 180 -27.34 11.59 -1.23
C LEU A 180 -25.96 11.90 -1.83
N GLU A 181 -25.75 13.11 -2.36
CA GLU A 181 -24.46 13.57 -2.86
C GLU A 181 -23.38 13.51 -1.77
N LEU A 182 -23.65 14.10 -0.62
CA LEU A 182 -22.74 14.10 0.52
C LEU A 182 -22.47 12.67 0.99
N TYR A 183 -23.50 11.83 1.08
CA TYR A 183 -23.34 10.43 1.46
C TYR A 183 -22.42 9.66 0.50
N LEU A 184 -22.67 9.78 -0.80
CA LEU A 184 -21.90 9.08 -1.83
C LEU A 184 -20.47 9.61 -1.96
N ASN A 185 -20.19 10.85 -1.56
CA ASN A 185 -18.83 11.40 -1.54
C ASN A 185 -18.10 11.17 -0.21
N GLN A 186 -18.82 10.91 0.88
CA GLN A 186 -18.25 10.79 2.23
C GLN A 186 -17.99 9.35 2.66
N ILE A 187 -18.86 8.40 2.30
CA ILE A 187 -18.82 7.07 2.90
C ILE A 187 -17.57 6.30 2.51
N TYR A 188 -17.03 5.51 3.44
CA TYR A 188 -15.84 4.70 3.22
C TYR A 188 -16.20 3.40 2.47
N PHE A 189 -15.58 3.17 1.32
CA PHE A 189 -15.78 1.98 0.49
C PHE A 189 -14.70 0.92 0.66
N GLY A 190 -13.66 1.18 1.46
CA GLY A 190 -12.54 0.25 1.65
C GLY A 190 -11.30 0.68 0.86
N GLN A 191 -10.15 0.08 1.16
CA GLN A 191 -8.87 0.34 0.44
C GLN A 191 -8.47 1.83 0.39
N GLY A 192 -8.78 2.60 1.43
CA GLY A 192 -8.52 4.05 1.46
C GLY A 192 -9.42 4.90 0.55
N ALA A 193 -10.41 4.30 -0.13
CA ALA A 193 -11.35 4.99 -0.99
C ALA A 193 -12.53 5.55 -0.16
N TYR A 194 -12.59 6.87 -0.08
CA TYR A 194 -13.71 7.60 0.48
C TYR A 194 -14.47 8.26 -0.68
N GLY A 195 -15.76 7.95 -0.75
CA GLY A 195 -16.63 8.34 -1.84
C GLY A 195 -16.61 7.40 -3.06
N VAL A 196 -17.71 7.42 -3.82
CA VAL A 196 -17.99 6.48 -4.91
C VAL A 196 -17.01 6.59 -6.07
N ALA A 197 -16.59 7.81 -6.45
CA ALA A 197 -15.67 8.01 -7.56
C ALA A 197 -14.28 7.45 -7.23
N SER A 198 -13.80 7.68 -6.02
CA SER A 198 -12.57 7.06 -5.51
C SER A 198 -12.68 5.54 -5.48
N ALA A 199 -13.85 5.00 -5.12
CA ALA A 199 -14.09 3.56 -5.09
C ALA A 199 -14.09 2.96 -6.49
N ALA A 200 -14.76 3.57 -7.46
CA ALA A 200 -14.77 3.14 -8.86
C ALA A 200 -13.35 3.07 -9.45
N GLN A 201 -12.55 4.12 -9.22
CA GLN A 201 -11.15 4.14 -9.64
C GLN A 201 -10.30 3.10 -8.89
N THR A 202 -10.53 2.89 -7.60
CA THR A 202 -9.76 1.95 -6.78
C THR A 202 -10.05 0.48 -7.12
N TYR A 203 -11.32 0.13 -7.34
CA TYR A 203 -11.73 -1.25 -7.60
C TYR A 203 -11.71 -1.62 -9.09
N PHE A 204 -12.05 -0.70 -9.99
CA PHE A 204 -12.19 -0.99 -11.43
C PHE A 204 -11.28 -0.15 -12.33
N GLY A 205 -10.73 0.96 -11.82
CA GLY A 205 -9.95 1.92 -12.61
C GLY A 205 -10.77 2.56 -13.73
N LYS A 206 -12.04 2.84 -13.42
CA LYS A 206 -13.03 3.41 -14.33
C LYS A 206 -13.58 4.71 -13.75
N ASP A 207 -13.97 5.60 -14.64
CA ASP A 207 -14.84 6.73 -14.29
C ASP A 207 -16.26 6.24 -14.01
N LEU A 208 -17.02 7.01 -13.21
CA LEU A 208 -18.35 6.60 -12.79
C LEU A 208 -19.29 6.30 -13.97
N SER A 209 -19.23 7.10 -15.04
CA SER A 209 -20.06 6.93 -16.24
C SER A 209 -19.86 5.61 -16.98
N ALA A 210 -18.73 4.93 -16.76
CA ALA A 210 -18.39 3.65 -17.37
C ALA A 210 -18.75 2.43 -16.51
N LEU A 211 -19.37 2.62 -15.35
CA LEU A 211 -19.75 1.54 -14.44
C LEU A 211 -20.95 0.76 -14.96
N THR A 212 -20.86 -0.57 -14.93
CA THR A 212 -21.99 -1.46 -15.22
C THR A 212 -22.96 -1.53 -14.02
N VAL A 213 -24.15 -2.11 -14.23
CA VAL A 213 -25.10 -2.39 -13.13
C VAL A 213 -24.48 -3.35 -12.11
N ALA A 214 -23.72 -4.34 -12.59
CA ALA A 214 -23.02 -5.29 -11.74
C ALA A 214 -21.99 -4.61 -10.84
N GLU A 215 -21.14 -3.74 -11.42
CA GLU A 215 -20.13 -2.96 -10.69
C GLU A 215 -20.77 -1.97 -9.71
N SER A 216 -21.89 -1.34 -10.12
CA SER A 216 -22.65 -0.42 -9.28
C SER A 216 -23.24 -1.12 -8.06
N ALA A 217 -23.85 -2.29 -8.25
CA ALA A 217 -24.38 -3.10 -7.16
C ALA A 217 -23.28 -3.59 -6.21
N PHE A 218 -22.10 -3.91 -6.75
CA PHE A 218 -20.94 -4.26 -5.95
C PHE A 218 -20.51 -3.10 -5.05
N LEU A 219 -20.30 -1.90 -5.61
CA LEU A 219 -19.89 -0.72 -4.85
C LEU A 219 -20.92 -0.36 -3.77
N ALA A 220 -22.21 -0.38 -4.10
CA ALA A 220 -23.30 -0.14 -3.15
C ALA A 220 -23.35 -1.16 -2.00
N GLY A 221 -22.80 -2.36 -2.19
CA GLY A 221 -22.75 -3.40 -1.17
C GLY A 221 -21.66 -3.20 -0.10
N LEU A 222 -20.63 -2.40 -0.40
CA LEU A 222 -19.42 -2.24 0.43
C LEU A 222 -19.65 -1.46 1.75
N PRO A 223 -20.38 -0.32 1.79
CA PRO A 223 -20.47 0.55 2.98
C PRO A 223 -20.84 -0.16 4.29
N LYS A 224 -21.67 -1.21 4.21
CA LYS A 224 -22.06 -2.01 5.38
C LYS A 224 -20.86 -2.61 6.13
N SER A 225 -19.85 -3.09 5.41
CA SER A 225 -18.62 -3.63 6.00
C SER A 225 -17.50 -3.71 4.95
N PRO A 226 -16.84 -2.58 4.65
CA PRO A 226 -15.94 -2.47 3.49
C PRO A 226 -14.80 -3.48 3.49
N ASN A 227 -14.18 -3.69 4.66
CA ASN A 227 -13.07 -4.61 4.81
C ASN A 227 -13.51 -6.09 4.72
N HIS A 228 -14.72 -6.42 5.15
CA HIS A 228 -15.23 -7.80 5.17
C HIS A 228 -15.71 -8.25 3.78
N TYR A 229 -16.25 -7.32 3.00
CA TYR A 229 -16.69 -7.51 1.61
C TYR A 229 -15.61 -7.14 0.59
N SER A 230 -14.35 -7.03 1.01
CA SER A 230 -13.23 -6.75 0.10
C SER A 230 -12.96 -7.97 -0.81
N PRO A 231 -12.99 -7.81 -2.15
CA PRO A 231 -12.80 -8.90 -3.10
C PRO A 231 -11.38 -9.47 -3.06
N PHE A 232 -10.40 -8.65 -2.65
CA PHE A 232 -9.00 -9.03 -2.49
C PHE A 232 -8.74 -9.97 -1.30
N LYS A 233 -9.69 -10.06 -0.35
CA LYS A 233 -9.59 -10.94 0.82
C LYS A 233 -10.51 -12.15 0.70
N ALA A 234 -11.73 -11.94 0.19
CA ALA A 234 -12.71 -13.00 0.02
C ALA A 234 -13.70 -12.63 -1.11
N TYR A 235 -13.37 -13.07 -2.32
CA TYR A 235 -14.18 -12.84 -3.51
C TYR A 235 -15.62 -13.37 -3.34
N ASP A 236 -15.79 -14.61 -2.86
CA ASP A 236 -17.12 -15.23 -2.72
C ASP A 236 -18.07 -14.44 -1.81
N ARG A 237 -17.55 -13.84 -0.74
CA ARG A 237 -18.35 -13.00 0.16
C ARG A 237 -18.75 -11.70 -0.51
N ALA A 238 -17.83 -11.10 -1.26
CA ALA A 238 -18.09 -9.88 -2.00
C ALA A 238 -19.13 -10.11 -3.10
N LYS A 239 -19.04 -11.24 -3.82
CA LYS A 239 -20.00 -11.66 -4.84
C LYS A 239 -21.40 -11.91 -4.26
N LYS A 240 -21.51 -12.67 -3.16
CA LYS A 240 -22.79 -12.84 -2.46
C LYS A 240 -23.40 -11.52 -1.98
N ARG A 241 -22.56 -10.57 -1.57
CA ARG A 241 -23.03 -9.23 -1.16
C ARG A 241 -23.55 -8.44 -2.36
N GLN A 242 -22.86 -8.49 -3.50
CA GLN A 242 -23.33 -7.90 -4.76
C GLN A 242 -24.69 -8.48 -5.18
N GLU A 243 -24.83 -9.81 -5.20
CA GLU A 243 -26.09 -10.49 -5.55
C GLU A 243 -27.24 -10.09 -4.63
N HIS A 244 -26.95 -9.93 -3.33
CA HIS A 244 -27.94 -9.40 -2.39
C HIS A 244 -28.37 -7.97 -2.74
N VAL A 245 -27.45 -7.08 -3.14
CA VAL A 245 -27.82 -5.73 -3.61
C VAL A 245 -28.70 -5.80 -4.86
N LEU A 246 -28.33 -6.63 -5.83
CA LEU A 246 -29.09 -6.85 -7.06
C LEU A 246 -30.52 -7.35 -6.77
N ALA A 247 -30.69 -8.29 -5.82
CA ALA A 247 -32.00 -8.74 -5.38
C ALA A 247 -32.83 -7.61 -4.73
N ARG A 248 -32.19 -6.76 -3.91
CA ARG A 248 -32.86 -5.59 -3.30
C ARG A 248 -33.28 -4.55 -4.36
N MET A 249 -32.51 -4.40 -5.43
CA MET A 249 -32.88 -3.53 -6.55
C MET A 249 -34.08 -4.06 -7.32
N GLU A 250 -34.18 -5.38 -7.51
CA GLU A 250 -35.37 -6.02 -8.09
C GLU A 250 -36.60 -5.85 -7.17
N ASP A 251 -36.47 -6.10 -5.86
CA ASP A 251 -37.55 -5.89 -4.87
C ASP A 251 -38.11 -4.45 -4.92
N ALA A 252 -37.22 -3.48 -5.11
CA ALA A 252 -37.54 -2.06 -5.23
C ALA A 252 -38.02 -1.65 -6.64
N LYS A 253 -38.13 -2.60 -7.58
CA LYS A 253 -38.50 -2.40 -8.99
C LYS A 253 -37.56 -1.48 -9.76
N PHE A 254 -36.29 -1.40 -9.36
CA PHE A 254 -35.25 -0.65 -10.06
C PHE A 254 -34.60 -1.45 -11.19
N LEU A 255 -34.75 -2.77 -11.17
CA LEU A 255 -34.29 -3.72 -12.19
C LEU A 255 -35.38 -4.75 -12.46
N THR A 256 -35.39 -5.27 -13.68
CA THR A 256 -36.15 -6.48 -14.06
C THR A 256 -35.40 -7.75 -13.62
N ALA A 257 -36.12 -8.87 -13.54
CA ALA A 257 -35.51 -10.18 -13.23
C ALA A 257 -34.40 -10.54 -14.23
N THR A 258 -34.57 -10.21 -15.51
CA THR A 258 -33.59 -10.47 -16.57
C THR A 258 -32.33 -9.62 -16.41
N GLU A 259 -32.46 -8.32 -16.13
CA GLU A 259 -31.31 -7.45 -15.87
C GLU A 259 -30.55 -7.89 -14.61
N ARG A 260 -31.27 -8.33 -13.58
CA ARG A 260 -30.66 -8.88 -12.35
C ARG A 260 -29.77 -10.08 -12.66
N GLU A 261 -30.27 -11.02 -13.46
CA GLU A 261 -29.55 -12.25 -13.81
C GLU A 261 -28.33 -11.96 -14.69
N GLN A 262 -28.46 -11.04 -15.66
CA GLN A 262 -27.34 -10.57 -16.47
C GLN A 262 -26.25 -9.91 -15.61
N ALA A 263 -26.63 -9.00 -14.70
CA ALA A 263 -25.67 -8.34 -13.80
C ALA A 263 -25.04 -9.30 -12.78
N ALA A 264 -25.76 -10.34 -12.36
CA ALA A 264 -25.25 -11.36 -11.45
C ALA A 264 -24.21 -12.27 -12.12
N THR A 265 -24.37 -12.57 -13.41
CA THR A 265 -23.45 -13.43 -14.17
C THR A 265 -22.21 -12.70 -14.70
N GLU A 266 -22.22 -11.37 -14.73
CA GLU A 266 -21.07 -10.56 -15.12
C GLU A 266 -19.84 -10.82 -14.22
N LEU A 267 -18.69 -11.07 -14.87
CA LEU A 267 -17.40 -11.22 -14.21
C LEU A 267 -16.82 -9.83 -13.86
N LEU A 268 -16.64 -9.59 -12.57
CA LEU A 268 -16.10 -8.33 -12.06
C LEU A 268 -14.57 -8.36 -12.11
N ASN A 269 -13.99 -7.58 -13.00
CA ASN A 269 -12.54 -7.44 -13.15
C ASN A 269 -11.99 -6.39 -12.18
N PHE A 270 -11.50 -6.84 -11.03
CA PHE A 270 -10.91 -5.95 -10.03
C PHE A 270 -9.46 -5.57 -10.35
N ARG A 271 -9.14 -4.27 -10.27
CA ARG A 271 -7.76 -3.80 -10.20
C ARG A 271 -7.18 -4.07 -8.82
N ARG A 272 -5.95 -4.59 -8.74
CA ARG A 272 -5.24 -4.72 -7.45
C ARG A 272 -4.81 -3.33 -6.96
N PRO A 273 -5.13 -2.94 -5.71
CA PRO A 273 -4.61 -1.72 -5.11
C PRO A 273 -3.07 -1.81 -5.03
N GLY A 274 -2.36 -0.76 -5.46
CA GLY A 274 -0.90 -0.66 -5.33
C GLY A 274 -0.07 -0.77 -6.62
N VAL A 275 -0.69 -0.96 -7.79
CA VAL A 275 0.04 -1.10 -9.08
C VAL A 275 0.49 0.24 -9.68
N GLU A 276 0.05 1.38 -9.12
CA GLU A 276 0.25 2.70 -9.76
C GLU A 276 1.30 3.61 -9.10
N GLN A 277 2.18 3.08 -8.23
CA GLN A 277 3.31 3.88 -7.76
C GLN A 277 4.55 3.56 -8.59
N ALA A 278 4.81 4.42 -9.57
CA ALA A 278 6.06 4.37 -10.32
C ALA A 278 7.23 4.67 -9.39
N ALA A 279 8.31 3.88 -9.45
CA ALA A 279 9.49 4.03 -8.59
C ALA A 279 9.20 3.97 -7.07
N PRO A 280 8.63 2.87 -6.55
CA PRO A 280 8.09 2.81 -5.19
C PRO A 280 9.14 3.12 -4.09
N TYR A 281 10.38 2.65 -4.25
CA TYR A 281 11.47 2.96 -3.32
C TYR A 281 11.79 4.46 -3.24
N PHE A 282 11.76 5.15 -4.38
CA PHE A 282 12.02 6.58 -4.44
C PHE A 282 10.85 7.37 -3.83
N VAL A 283 9.62 7.00 -4.16
CA VAL A 283 8.44 7.69 -3.66
C VAL A 283 8.31 7.52 -2.14
N GLU A 284 8.58 6.33 -1.60
CA GLU A 284 8.62 6.13 -0.15
C GLU A 284 9.74 6.96 0.52
N HIS A 285 10.91 7.06 -0.11
CA HIS A 285 11.99 7.92 0.38
C HIS A 285 11.57 9.40 0.41
N VAL A 286 10.91 9.89 -0.64
CA VAL A 286 10.34 11.25 -0.69
C VAL A 286 9.28 11.45 0.40
N ARG A 287 8.41 10.46 0.63
CA ARG A 287 7.40 10.52 1.69
C ARG A 287 8.05 10.74 3.06
N GLN A 288 9.07 9.94 3.39
CA GLN A 288 9.79 10.05 4.66
C GLN A 288 10.44 11.43 4.84
N LEU A 289 11.08 11.96 3.79
CA LEU A 289 11.67 13.30 3.80
C LEU A 289 10.63 14.40 4.05
N LEU A 290 9.47 14.29 3.40
CA LEU A 290 8.39 15.28 3.53
C LEU A 290 7.72 15.21 4.89
N VAL A 291 7.50 14.01 5.44
CA VAL A 291 6.94 13.84 6.79
C VAL A 291 7.89 14.41 7.83
N ALA A 292 9.20 14.17 7.70
CA ALA A 292 10.20 14.74 8.60
C ALA A 292 10.24 16.28 8.54
N LYS A 293 10.00 16.87 7.36
CA LYS A 293 10.09 18.32 7.15
C LYS A 293 8.80 19.09 7.44
N TYR A 294 7.65 18.56 7.04
CA TYR A 294 6.36 19.25 7.06
C TYR A 294 5.31 18.61 7.99
N GLY A 295 5.63 17.46 8.58
CA GLY A 295 4.71 16.68 9.41
C GLY A 295 3.68 15.88 8.60
N GLU A 296 3.12 14.85 9.22
CA GLU A 296 2.17 13.94 8.57
C GLU A 296 0.90 14.64 8.09
N ALA A 297 0.36 15.58 8.88
CA ALA A 297 -0.88 16.28 8.54
C ALA A 297 -0.77 17.01 7.20
N MET A 298 0.33 17.74 6.96
CA MET A 298 0.53 18.46 5.70
C MET A 298 0.73 17.49 4.53
N VAL A 299 1.50 16.43 4.73
CA VAL A 299 1.79 15.44 3.67
C VAL A 299 0.53 14.69 3.24
N TYR A 300 -0.33 14.29 4.17
CA TYR A 300 -1.47 13.43 3.86
C TYR A 300 -2.80 14.15 3.68
N LYS A 301 -2.93 15.40 4.14
CA LYS A 301 -4.19 16.17 4.07
C LYS A 301 -4.05 17.53 3.39
N GLY A 302 -2.82 18.02 3.20
CA GLY A 302 -2.54 19.36 2.71
C GLY A 302 -2.63 19.55 1.19
N GLY A 303 -2.83 18.48 0.42
CA GLY A 303 -2.99 18.58 -1.05
C GLY A 303 -1.76 19.13 -1.78
N LEU A 304 -0.55 18.76 -1.33
CA LEU A 304 0.69 19.27 -1.92
C LEU A 304 0.87 18.79 -3.36
N LYS A 305 1.47 19.63 -4.21
CA LYS A 305 2.07 19.22 -5.49
C LYS A 305 3.58 19.19 -5.34
N ILE A 306 4.16 17.99 -5.38
CA ILE A 306 5.59 17.76 -5.15
C ILE A 306 6.25 17.46 -6.49
N PHE A 307 7.23 18.27 -6.88
CA PHE A 307 8.05 18.02 -8.07
C PHE A 307 9.41 17.50 -7.63
N THR A 308 9.80 16.34 -8.16
CA THR A 308 11.01 15.62 -7.75
C THR A 308 12.08 15.66 -8.85
N THR A 309 13.28 15.18 -8.52
CA THR A 309 14.41 15.10 -9.47
C THR A 309 14.40 13.85 -10.33
N LEU A 310 13.54 12.87 -10.02
CA LEU A 310 13.48 11.57 -10.68
C LEU A 310 13.22 11.74 -12.17
N ASN A 311 13.98 11.05 -13.02
CA ASN A 311 13.70 10.97 -14.44
C ASN A 311 13.08 9.60 -14.74
N MET A 312 11.86 9.57 -15.27
CA MET A 312 11.13 8.30 -15.44
C MET A 312 11.72 7.38 -16.50
N GLU A 313 12.39 7.91 -17.52
CA GLU A 313 13.09 7.10 -18.52
C GLU A 313 14.31 6.41 -17.91
N MET A 314 15.14 7.17 -17.19
CA MET A 314 16.30 6.63 -16.47
C MET A 314 15.89 5.63 -15.39
N GLN A 315 14.79 5.91 -14.66
CA GLN A 315 14.27 5.00 -13.64
C GLN A 315 13.83 3.67 -14.23
N LYS A 316 13.06 3.69 -15.33
CA LYS A 316 12.64 2.45 -16.02
C LYS A 316 13.84 1.66 -16.53
N ALA A 317 14.81 2.33 -17.14
CA ALA A 317 16.04 1.70 -17.59
C ALA A 317 16.80 1.06 -16.41
N ALA A 318 16.91 1.78 -15.29
CA ALA A 318 17.54 1.28 -14.08
C ALA A 318 16.83 0.04 -13.52
N GLU A 319 15.49 0.06 -13.40
CA GLU A 319 14.71 -1.09 -12.91
C GLU A 319 14.89 -2.33 -13.79
N VAL A 320 14.82 -2.17 -15.11
CA VAL A 320 14.99 -3.28 -16.08
C VAL A 320 16.40 -3.87 -15.99
N VAL A 321 17.44 -3.04 -16.09
CA VAL A 321 18.83 -3.50 -16.08
C VAL A 321 19.20 -4.08 -14.72
N PHE A 322 18.72 -3.48 -13.64
CA PHE A 322 18.98 -3.95 -12.28
C PHE A 322 18.35 -5.34 -12.03
N ALA A 323 17.08 -5.53 -12.40
CA ALA A 323 16.41 -6.83 -12.27
C ALA A 323 17.10 -7.92 -13.11
N ALA A 324 17.46 -7.59 -14.37
CA ALA A 324 18.21 -8.50 -15.23
C ALA A 324 19.59 -8.83 -14.66
N GLY A 325 20.33 -7.84 -14.15
CA GLY A 325 21.64 -8.01 -13.55
C GLY A 325 21.62 -8.91 -12.31
N LEU A 326 20.60 -8.77 -11.45
CA LEU A 326 20.41 -9.66 -10.30
C LEU A 326 20.08 -11.09 -10.71
N ARG A 327 19.22 -11.28 -11.73
CA ARG A 327 18.95 -12.62 -12.29
C ARG A 327 20.22 -13.26 -12.84
N GLU A 328 21.02 -12.52 -13.61
CA GLU A 328 22.28 -13.04 -14.15
C GLU A 328 23.31 -13.35 -13.06
N LEU A 329 23.38 -12.53 -12.00
CA LEU A 329 24.22 -12.84 -10.84
C LEU A 329 23.77 -14.11 -10.13
N ASP A 330 22.47 -14.25 -9.89
CA ASP A 330 21.87 -15.43 -9.25
C ASP A 330 22.11 -16.70 -10.08
N LYS A 331 22.00 -16.64 -11.41
CA LYS A 331 22.35 -17.75 -12.31
C LYS A 331 23.81 -18.19 -12.19
N ARG A 332 24.75 -17.23 -12.08
CA ARG A 332 26.18 -17.54 -11.87
C ARG A 332 26.44 -18.26 -10.54
N GLN A 333 25.59 -18.03 -9.54
CA GLN A 333 25.67 -18.71 -8.25
C GLN A 333 25.12 -20.13 -8.27
N GLY A 334 24.37 -20.53 -9.31
CA GLY A 334 23.83 -21.88 -9.47
C GLY A 334 22.33 -21.98 -9.16
N TRP A 335 21.70 -23.01 -9.73
CA TRP A 335 20.26 -23.22 -9.67
C TRP A 335 19.83 -23.93 -8.38
N ARG A 336 18.77 -23.42 -7.73
CA ARG A 336 18.28 -23.96 -6.45
C ARG A 336 17.30 -25.13 -6.59
N GLY A 337 17.02 -25.58 -7.80
CA GLY A 337 16.01 -26.61 -8.07
C GLY A 337 14.63 -26.05 -8.42
N PRO A 338 13.65 -26.94 -8.67
CA PRO A 338 12.28 -26.53 -9.00
C PRO A 338 11.58 -25.89 -7.80
N LEU A 339 10.59 -25.04 -8.08
CA LEU A 339 9.80 -24.35 -7.04
C LEU A 339 9.01 -25.33 -6.17
N ARG A 340 8.46 -26.37 -6.81
CA ARG A 340 7.69 -27.46 -6.19
C ARG A 340 7.51 -28.61 -7.19
N THR A 341 6.94 -29.72 -6.74
CA THR A 341 6.54 -30.85 -7.58
C THR A 341 5.03 -31.06 -7.52
N VAL A 342 4.41 -31.36 -8.65
CA VAL A 342 2.98 -31.69 -8.79
C VAL A 342 2.80 -33.05 -9.46
N ASP A 343 1.66 -33.69 -9.21
CA ASP A 343 1.27 -34.89 -9.94
C ASP A 343 0.78 -34.51 -11.34
N VAL A 344 1.47 -35.01 -12.36
CA VAL A 344 1.16 -34.76 -13.77
C VAL A 344 -0.09 -35.51 -14.25
N ASN A 345 -0.55 -36.52 -13.50
CA ASN A 345 -1.73 -37.31 -13.85
C ASN A 345 -3.02 -36.75 -13.24
N ALA A 346 -2.95 -35.65 -12.48
CA ALA A 346 -4.13 -35.02 -11.90
C ALA A 346 -5.05 -34.48 -13.02
N PRO A 347 -6.39 -34.57 -12.88
CA PRO A 347 -7.35 -34.14 -13.91
C PRO A 347 -7.21 -32.66 -14.32
N THR A 348 -6.73 -31.82 -13.41
CA THR A 348 -6.37 -30.43 -13.67
C THR A 348 -5.07 -30.10 -12.95
N LEU A 349 -4.08 -29.58 -13.69
CA LEU A 349 -2.81 -29.15 -13.09
C LEU A 349 -3.05 -27.84 -12.29
N PRO A 350 -2.60 -27.74 -11.03
CA PRO A 350 -2.83 -26.56 -10.19
C PRO A 350 -2.28 -25.23 -10.77
N VAL A 351 -1.27 -25.31 -11.64
CA VAL A 351 -0.67 -24.15 -12.33
C VAL A 351 -1.59 -23.61 -13.44
N VAL A 352 -2.45 -24.46 -14.01
CA VAL A 352 -3.42 -24.07 -15.04
C VAL A 352 -4.52 -23.19 -14.44
N THR A 353 -4.96 -23.48 -13.21
CA THR A 353 -6.06 -22.75 -12.55
C THR A 353 -5.69 -21.36 -12.03
N ALA A 354 -4.40 -21.06 -11.82
CA ALA A 354 -3.99 -19.86 -11.09
C ALA A 354 -3.91 -18.56 -11.94
N LYS A 355 -3.87 -18.64 -13.28
CA LYS A 355 -3.79 -17.47 -14.19
C LYS A 355 -4.39 -17.76 -15.59
N ILE A 356 -5.66 -18.14 -15.67
CA ILE A 356 -6.31 -18.51 -16.94
C ILE A 356 -6.52 -17.33 -17.90
N ASP A 357 -6.51 -16.08 -17.41
CA ASP A 357 -7.09 -14.96 -18.17
C ASP A 357 -6.10 -14.08 -18.96
N GLN A 358 -4.82 -14.45 -19.09
CA GLN A 358 -3.85 -13.63 -19.84
C GLN A 358 -3.07 -14.45 -20.87
N ALA A 359 -3.22 -14.07 -22.14
CA ALA A 359 -2.42 -14.60 -23.24
C ALA A 359 -0.92 -14.41 -22.94
N VAL A 360 -0.15 -15.49 -23.15
CA VAL A 360 1.30 -15.51 -22.94
C VAL A 360 1.99 -14.58 -23.95
N LYS A 361 2.83 -13.66 -23.46
CA LYS A 361 3.61 -12.73 -24.29
C LYS A 361 5.10 -13.00 -24.21
N VAL A 362 5.82 -12.61 -25.25
CA VAL A 362 7.30 -12.62 -25.24
C VAL A 362 7.81 -11.68 -24.13
N GLY A 363 8.78 -12.14 -23.37
CA GLY A 363 9.32 -11.45 -22.19
C GLY A 363 8.58 -11.75 -20.88
N ASP A 364 7.43 -12.46 -20.93
CA ASP A 364 6.72 -12.83 -19.71
C ASP A 364 7.53 -13.86 -18.90
N TYR A 365 7.65 -13.59 -17.60
CA TYR A 365 8.03 -14.60 -16.61
C TYR A 365 6.77 -15.35 -16.14
N ARG A 366 6.81 -16.68 -16.21
CA ARG A 366 5.69 -17.57 -15.89
C ARG A 366 6.18 -18.79 -15.12
N GLU A 367 5.30 -19.37 -14.32
CA GLU A 367 5.49 -20.73 -13.83
C GLU A 367 5.03 -21.71 -14.89
N GLY A 368 5.81 -22.79 -15.07
CA GLY A 368 5.49 -23.87 -15.99
C GLY A 368 5.72 -25.23 -15.33
N VAL A 369 4.90 -26.21 -15.70
CA VAL A 369 5.03 -27.60 -15.24
C VAL A 369 5.75 -28.41 -16.30
N VAL A 370 6.84 -29.08 -15.95
CA VAL A 370 7.50 -30.03 -16.84
C VAL A 370 6.58 -31.24 -17.02
N THR A 371 6.10 -31.49 -18.24
CA THR A 371 5.18 -32.59 -18.54
C THR A 371 5.92 -33.80 -19.09
N LYS A 372 6.99 -33.57 -19.88
CA LYS A 372 7.71 -34.65 -20.55
C LYS A 372 9.17 -34.28 -20.82
N VAL A 373 10.04 -35.30 -20.77
CA VAL A 373 11.43 -35.20 -21.24
C VAL A 373 11.48 -35.68 -22.69
N ALA A 374 11.87 -34.80 -23.61
CA ALA A 374 12.06 -35.11 -25.02
C ALA A 374 13.54 -35.43 -25.34
N LYS A 375 13.90 -35.50 -26.62
CA LYS A 375 15.25 -35.89 -27.06
C LYS A 375 16.32 -34.87 -26.64
N ASP A 376 16.03 -33.59 -26.85
CA ASP A 376 16.90 -32.41 -26.75
C ASP A 376 16.32 -31.27 -25.90
N SER A 377 15.19 -31.54 -25.25
CA SER A 377 14.37 -30.52 -24.60
C SER A 377 13.42 -31.10 -23.55
N PHE A 378 12.84 -30.22 -22.74
CA PHE A 378 11.71 -30.50 -21.86
C PHE A 378 10.45 -29.83 -22.40
N LEU A 379 9.35 -30.58 -22.45
CA LEU A 379 8.03 -30.01 -22.70
C LEU A 379 7.48 -29.46 -21.39
N VAL A 380 7.04 -28.20 -21.42
CA VAL A 380 6.57 -27.44 -20.27
C VAL A 380 5.18 -26.90 -20.57
N GLN A 381 4.24 -27.02 -19.63
CA GLN A 381 2.91 -26.43 -19.74
C GLN A 381 2.85 -25.10 -18.97
N ILE A 382 2.49 -24.00 -19.64
CA ILE A 382 2.36 -22.67 -19.06
C ILE A 382 0.92 -22.19 -19.24
N GLY A 383 0.11 -22.27 -18.18
CA GLY A 383 -1.34 -22.04 -18.32
C GLY A 383 -1.91 -22.99 -19.37
N THR A 384 -2.54 -22.46 -20.41
CA THR A 384 -3.07 -23.23 -21.56
C THR A 384 -2.06 -23.43 -22.70
N THR A 385 -0.90 -22.78 -22.65
CA THR A 385 0.11 -22.80 -23.72
C THR A 385 1.18 -23.88 -23.48
N SER A 386 1.41 -24.71 -24.49
CA SER A 386 2.54 -25.65 -24.52
C SER A 386 3.84 -24.90 -24.82
N ALA A 387 4.91 -25.24 -24.12
CA ALA A 387 6.20 -24.60 -24.23
C ALA A 387 7.33 -25.63 -24.37
N ASN A 388 8.38 -25.23 -25.06
CA ASN A 388 9.59 -26.01 -25.27
C ASN A 388 10.78 -25.34 -24.58
N LEU A 389 11.42 -26.06 -23.66
CA LEU A 389 12.65 -25.67 -22.96
C LEU A 389 13.82 -26.48 -23.49
N SER A 390 14.68 -25.87 -24.31
CA SER A 390 15.87 -26.53 -24.84
C SER A 390 16.92 -26.76 -23.73
N PHE A 391 17.79 -27.75 -23.88
CA PHE A 391 18.87 -27.98 -22.90
C PHE A 391 19.87 -26.82 -22.81
N ASP A 392 20.05 -26.06 -23.90
CA ASP A 392 20.91 -24.87 -23.92
C ASP A 392 20.29 -23.73 -23.10
N ASP A 393 18.96 -23.57 -23.19
CA ASP A 393 18.19 -22.58 -22.45
C ASP A 393 18.07 -22.85 -20.93
N MET A 394 18.66 -23.96 -20.47
CA MET A 394 18.79 -24.30 -19.05
C MET A 394 20.22 -24.71 -18.67
N ALA A 395 21.22 -24.41 -19.51
CA ALA A 395 22.59 -24.87 -19.31
C ALA A 395 23.17 -24.46 -17.94
N TRP A 396 22.76 -23.30 -17.40
CA TRP A 396 23.18 -22.80 -16.09
C TRP A 396 22.71 -23.69 -14.92
N ALA A 397 21.60 -24.42 -15.08
CA ALA A 397 21.06 -25.33 -14.07
C ALA A 397 21.82 -26.65 -13.92
N LYS A 398 22.82 -26.91 -14.79
CA LYS A 398 23.82 -27.98 -14.56
C LYS A 398 24.51 -27.81 -13.22
N ARG A 399 24.74 -26.57 -12.81
CA ARG A 399 25.30 -26.22 -11.50
C ARG A 399 24.16 -26.08 -10.49
N ARG A 400 23.89 -27.13 -9.73
CA ARG A 400 22.80 -27.17 -8.75
C ARG A 400 23.31 -26.87 -7.35
N LEU A 401 22.62 -25.97 -6.63
CA LEU A 401 22.87 -25.68 -5.22
C LEU A 401 22.16 -26.71 -4.33
N THR A 402 22.85 -27.14 -3.28
CA THR A 402 22.32 -28.04 -2.24
C THR A 402 22.25 -27.41 -0.85
N GLY A 403 22.76 -26.18 -0.71
CA GLY A 403 22.89 -25.47 0.56
C GLY A 403 23.22 -23.98 0.35
N PRO A 404 23.41 -23.23 1.44
CA PRO A 404 23.60 -21.78 1.41
C PRO A 404 25.00 -21.36 0.96
N ASP A 405 26.04 -22.19 1.14
CA ASP A 405 27.40 -21.86 0.70
C ASP A 405 27.47 -22.10 -0.82
N THR A 406 27.27 -21.03 -1.58
CA THR A 406 27.30 -21.11 -3.04
C THR A 406 28.62 -21.64 -3.60
N ALA A 407 29.73 -21.65 -2.87
CA ALA A 407 31.01 -22.19 -3.33
C ALA A 407 31.18 -23.68 -3.02
N LYS A 408 30.65 -24.16 -1.89
CA LYS A 408 30.85 -25.54 -1.42
C LYS A 408 29.65 -26.45 -1.65
N ASP A 409 28.43 -25.91 -1.52
CA ASP A 409 27.19 -26.68 -1.55
C ASP A 409 26.66 -26.80 -2.98
N VAL A 410 27.46 -27.45 -3.84
CA VAL A 410 27.23 -27.48 -5.28
C VAL A 410 27.38 -28.89 -5.83
N ILE A 411 26.41 -29.32 -6.64
CA ILE A 411 26.47 -30.53 -7.47
C ILE A 411 26.46 -30.12 -8.94
N ILE A 412 27.39 -30.68 -9.71
CA ILE A 412 27.43 -30.51 -11.17
C ILE A 412 26.77 -31.72 -11.83
N ASN A 413 25.64 -31.49 -12.50
CA ASN A 413 24.93 -32.50 -13.28
C ASN A 413 25.32 -32.37 -14.77
N PRO A 414 26.20 -33.24 -15.29
CA PRO A 414 26.66 -33.13 -16.68
C PRO A 414 25.57 -33.52 -17.70
N ASN A 415 24.58 -34.31 -17.28
CA ASN A 415 23.48 -34.76 -18.12
C ASN A 415 22.23 -33.87 -17.94
N PRO A 416 21.87 -33.03 -18.92
CA PRO A 416 20.71 -32.14 -18.83
C PRO A 416 19.39 -32.87 -18.56
N LYS A 417 19.26 -34.13 -19.02
CA LYS A 417 18.03 -34.93 -18.84
C LYS A 417 17.73 -35.28 -17.39
N GLN A 418 18.74 -35.21 -16.51
CA GLN A 418 18.61 -35.52 -15.09
C GLN A 418 18.38 -34.27 -14.23
N VAL A 419 18.43 -33.07 -14.82
CA VAL A 419 18.27 -31.80 -14.09
C VAL A 419 16.82 -31.58 -13.67
N LEU A 420 15.87 -31.97 -14.51
CA LEU A 420 14.42 -31.86 -14.28
C LEU A 420 13.73 -33.21 -14.47
N LYS A 421 12.60 -33.38 -13.81
CA LYS A 421 11.70 -34.54 -13.98
C LYS A 421 10.26 -34.08 -14.28
N PRO A 422 9.44 -34.92 -14.93
CA PRO A 422 8.01 -34.66 -15.05
C PRO A 422 7.38 -34.38 -13.69
N GLY A 423 6.55 -33.33 -13.63
CA GLY A 423 5.93 -32.83 -12.40
C GLY A 423 6.68 -31.68 -11.73
N ASP A 424 7.93 -31.39 -12.12
CA ASP A 424 8.64 -30.23 -11.61
C ASP A 424 7.96 -28.93 -12.08
N VAL A 425 7.70 -28.02 -11.14
CA VAL A 425 7.25 -26.66 -11.44
C VAL A 425 8.46 -25.73 -11.41
N ILE A 426 8.67 -25.05 -12.54
CA ILE A 426 9.81 -24.17 -12.77
C ILE A 426 9.35 -22.78 -13.18
N GLU A 427 10.20 -21.79 -12.97
CA GLU A 427 9.99 -20.46 -13.54
C GLU A 427 10.68 -20.39 -14.90
N VAL A 428 10.00 -19.81 -15.89
CA VAL A 428 10.51 -19.67 -17.24
C VAL A 428 10.21 -18.30 -17.81
N MET A 429 11.08 -17.80 -18.68
CA MET A 429 10.83 -16.60 -19.50
C MET A 429 10.49 -17.02 -20.93
N VAL A 430 9.44 -16.42 -21.49
CA VAL A 430 9.04 -16.66 -22.88
C VAL A 430 9.97 -15.91 -23.83
N LYS A 431 10.78 -16.64 -24.60
CA LYS A 431 11.68 -16.06 -25.61
C LYS A 431 10.95 -15.77 -26.91
N LYS A 432 10.11 -16.70 -27.36
CA LYS A 432 9.38 -16.63 -28.64
C LYS A 432 8.06 -17.36 -28.53
N LEU A 433 7.11 -17.02 -29.40
CA LEU A 433 5.83 -17.72 -29.55
C LEU A 433 5.61 -18.01 -31.04
N GLU A 434 5.58 -19.28 -31.41
CA GLU A 434 5.45 -19.74 -32.80
C GLU A 434 4.34 -20.79 -32.88
N HIS A 435 3.33 -20.59 -33.73
CA HIS A 435 2.23 -21.53 -33.98
C HIS A 435 1.54 -22.06 -32.69
N GLY A 436 1.41 -21.21 -31.67
CA GLY A 436 0.79 -21.58 -30.38
C GLY A 436 1.70 -22.36 -29.43
N ILE A 437 2.97 -22.55 -29.78
CA ILE A 437 4.00 -23.16 -28.93
C ILE A 437 5.01 -22.08 -28.52
N ALA A 438 5.26 -21.95 -27.22
CA ALA A 438 6.25 -21.01 -26.69
C ALA A 438 7.65 -21.64 -26.66
N GLN A 439 8.68 -20.90 -27.06
CA GLN A 439 10.07 -21.24 -26.73
C GLN A 439 10.47 -20.50 -25.47
N VAL A 440 11.02 -21.20 -24.49
CA VAL A 440 11.24 -20.63 -23.15
C VAL A 440 12.65 -20.87 -22.61
N GLN A 441 13.05 -20.00 -21.69
CA GLN A 441 14.31 -20.10 -20.94
C GLN A 441 14.05 -20.43 -19.48
N LEU A 442 14.87 -21.30 -18.90
CA LEU A 442 14.80 -21.57 -17.47
C LEU A 442 15.26 -20.33 -16.70
N GLU A 443 14.41 -19.88 -15.79
CA GLU A 443 14.62 -18.72 -14.94
C GLU A 443 14.43 -19.07 -13.47
N GLN A 444 14.93 -18.20 -12.60
CA GLN A 444 14.64 -18.28 -11.18
C GLN A 444 14.64 -16.88 -10.59
N THR A 445 13.61 -16.58 -9.81
CA THR A 445 13.51 -15.34 -9.06
C THR A 445 14.72 -15.23 -8.13
N PRO A 446 15.53 -14.17 -8.24
CA PRO A 446 16.79 -14.05 -7.54
C PRO A 446 16.57 -13.87 -6.04
N LEU A 447 17.39 -14.55 -5.24
CA LEU A 447 17.43 -14.33 -3.78
C LEU A 447 18.40 -13.21 -3.41
N VAL A 448 19.42 -13.01 -4.23
CA VAL A 448 20.35 -11.89 -4.09
C VAL A 448 19.60 -10.56 -4.26
N GLU A 449 20.01 -9.58 -3.47
CA GLU A 449 19.47 -8.23 -3.46
C GLU A 449 20.58 -7.23 -3.74
N GLY A 450 20.21 -5.99 -4.04
CA GLY A 450 21.17 -4.90 -4.21
C GLY A 450 20.50 -3.53 -4.08
N GLY A 451 21.25 -2.49 -4.40
CA GLY A 451 20.71 -1.15 -4.60
C GLY A 451 21.40 -0.47 -5.77
N LEU A 452 20.68 0.41 -6.44
CA LEU A 452 21.21 1.26 -7.51
C LEU A 452 20.75 2.69 -7.25
N ILE A 453 21.68 3.63 -7.40
CA ILE A 453 21.36 5.05 -7.40
C ILE A 453 22.15 5.77 -8.48
N ALA A 454 21.49 6.67 -9.20
CA ALA A 454 22.09 7.53 -10.19
C ALA A 454 21.90 8.99 -9.76
N LEU A 455 23.00 9.70 -9.59
CA LEU A 455 23.03 11.12 -9.22
C LEU A 455 23.52 11.96 -10.39
N GLU A 456 22.97 13.16 -10.56
CA GLU A 456 23.52 14.17 -11.46
C GLU A 456 24.69 14.90 -10.77
N PRO A 457 25.91 14.84 -11.33
CA PRO A 457 27.04 15.62 -10.83
C PRO A 457 26.72 17.13 -10.79
N GLY A 458 27.19 17.82 -9.76
CA GLY A 458 26.99 19.26 -9.57
C GLY A 458 25.64 19.69 -8.99
N LYS A 459 24.58 18.87 -9.11
CA LYS A 459 23.27 19.15 -8.47
C LYS A 459 22.93 18.22 -7.32
N GLY A 460 23.59 17.05 -7.24
CA GLY A 460 23.22 15.99 -6.30
C GLY A 460 21.81 15.43 -6.55
N ALA A 461 21.23 15.72 -7.72
CA ALA A 461 19.86 15.37 -8.06
C ALA A 461 19.76 13.86 -8.32
N ILE A 462 18.87 13.17 -7.59
CA ILE A 462 18.63 11.74 -7.81
C ILE A 462 17.83 11.58 -9.09
N ARG A 463 18.43 10.95 -10.10
CA ARG A 463 17.80 10.70 -11.41
C ARG A 463 17.15 9.33 -11.50
N ALA A 464 17.70 8.33 -10.80
CA ALA A 464 17.10 7.01 -10.64
C ALA A 464 17.49 6.42 -9.27
N MET A 465 16.59 5.64 -8.67
CA MET A 465 16.79 4.93 -7.41
C MET A 465 16.06 3.59 -7.41
N VAL A 466 16.79 2.50 -7.17
CA VAL A 466 16.26 1.15 -6.99
C VAL A 466 16.77 0.60 -5.66
N GLY A 467 15.86 0.25 -4.75
CA GLY A 467 16.19 -0.19 -3.40
C GLY A 467 16.25 -1.72 -3.20
N GLY A 468 15.91 -2.50 -4.22
CA GLY A 468 15.85 -3.96 -4.18
C GLY A 468 15.18 -4.53 -5.43
N TYR A 469 15.15 -5.86 -5.54
CA TYR A 469 14.61 -6.55 -6.71
C TYR A 469 13.10 -6.35 -6.89
N ASP A 470 12.34 -6.46 -5.81
CA ASP A 470 10.88 -6.29 -5.80
C ASP A 470 10.44 -5.63 -4.50
N PHE A 471 9.79 -4.47 -4.62
CA PHE A 471 9.30 -3.69 -3.48
C PHE A 471 8.22 -4.45 -2.69
N ALA A 472 7.33 -5.19 -3.35
CA ALA A 472 6.29 -5.96 -2.69
C ALA A 472 6.86 -7.13 -1.88
N ARG A 473 8.05 -7.62 -2.25
CA ARG A 473 8.81 -8.61 -1.48
C ARG A 473 9.57 -7.98 -0.32
N SER A 474 10.16 -6.81 -0.50
CA SER A 474 10.99 -6.14 0.50
C SER A 474 10.96 -4.63 0.32
N GLU A 475 10.32 -3.91 1.24
CA GLU A 475 10.27 -2.44 1.24
C GLU A 475 11.58 -1.79 1.73
N TYR A 476 12.53 -2.58 2.23
CA TYR A 476 13.82 -2.09 2.73
C TYR A 476 14.66 -1.49 1.61
N ASN A 477 14.85 -0.17 1.63
CA ASN A 477 15.49 0.58 0.56
C ASN A 477 17.02 0.54 0.71
N ARG A 478 17.65 -0.44 0.04
CA ARG A 478 19.11 -0.64 0.10
C ARG A 478 19.92 0.49 -0.52
N ALA A 479 19.32 1.35 -1.36
CA ALA A 479 20.03 2.48 -1.96
C ALA A 479 20.37 3.58 -0.94
N VAL A 480 19.56 3.71 0.13
CA VAL A 480 19.72 4.79 1.12
C VAL A 480 19.83 4.31 2.56
N GLN A 481 19.40 3.08 2.87
CA GLN A 481 19.39 2.54 4.23
C GLN A 481 20.51 1.50 4.47
N ALA A 482 20.94 0.78 3.45
CA ALA A 482 21.93 -0.29 3.61
C ALA A 482 23.34 0.28 3.69
N LYS A 483 24.07 -0.11 4.74
CA LYS A 483 25.51 0.11 4.85
C LYS A 483 26.24 -1.19 4.60
N ARG A 484 27.19 -1.17 3.67
CA ARG A 484 27.99 -2.34 3.28
C ARG A 484 29.45 -1.95 3.12
N GLN A 485 30.34 -2.93 3.23
CA GLN A 485 31.75 -2.74 2.93
C GLN A 485 31.90 -2.41 1.44
N PRO A 486 32.45 -1.24 1.07
CA PRO A 486 32.62 -0.82 -0.31
C PRO A 486 33.80 -1.53 -0.98
N GLY A 487 34.66 -2.18 -0.19
CA GLY A 487 35.90 -2.78 -0.68
C GLY A 487 36.79 -1.75 -1.39
N SER A 488 37.31 -2.13 -2.55
CA SER A 488 38.20 -1.26 -3.34
C SER A 488 37.54 0.05 -3.83
N ALA A 489 36.21 0.19 -3.78
CA ALA A 489 35.56 1.44 -4.13
C ALA A 489 35.85 2.58 -3.12
N PHE A 490 36.44 2.29 -1.95
CA PHE A 490 36.91 3.32 -1.02
C PHE A 490 38.26 3.93 -1.42
N LYS A 491 39.06 3.23 -2.22
CA LYS A 491 40.45 3.64 -2.54
C LYS A 491 40.56 5.06 -3.10
N PRO A 492 39.70 5.54 -4.03
CA PRO A 492 39.82 6.88 -4.56
C PRO A 492 39.88 8.00 -3.51
N ILE A 493 39.26 7.81 -2.34
CA ILE A 493 39.29 8.78 -1.23
C ILE A 493 40.71 8.88 -0.64
N ILE A 494 41.41 7.75 -0.52
CA ILE A 494 42.81 7.69 -0.04
C ILE A 494 43.74 8.37 -1.04
N TYR A 495 43.57 8.08 -2.34
CA TYR A 495 44.38 8.68 -3.39
C TYR A 495 44.09 10.18 -3.54
N ALA A 496 42.83 10.61 -3.39
CA ALA A 496 42.47 12.02 -3.36
C ALA A 496 43.13 12.75 -2.17
N THR A 497 43.20 12.10 -1.00
CA THR A 497 43.92 12.62 0.17
C THR A 497 45.43 12.74 -0.11
N ALA A 498 46.03 11.77 -0.80
CA ALA A 498 47.43 11.86 -1.21
C ALA A 498 47.69 13.05 -2.13
N VAL A 499 46.78 13.27 -3.09
CA VAL A 499 46.87 14.40 -4.03
C VAL A 499 46.67 15.74 -3.31
N SER A 500 45.74 15.84 -2.35
CA SER A 500 45.55 17.07 -1.57
C SER A 500 46.75 17.42 -0.70
N GLN A 501 47.58 16.44 -0.34
CA GLN A 501 48.87 16.61 0.35
C GLN A 501 50.06 16.85 -0.60
N GLY A 502 49.81 17.08 -1.89
CA GLY A 502 50.84 17.46 -2.88
C GLY A 502 51.48 16.30 -3.64
N MET A 503 51.01 15.05 -3.47
CA MET A 503 51.41 13.96 -4.35
C MET A 503 50.79 14.10 -5.74
N SER A 504 51.45 13.58 -6.77
CA SER A 504 50.92 13.58 -8.14
C SER A 504 50.59 12.17 -8.60
N PRO A 505 49.81 11.99 -9.68
CA PRO A 505 49.59 10.67 -10.27
C PRO A 505 50.88 9.93 -10.68
N ALA A 506 51.99 10.65 -10.86
CA ALA A 506 53.30 10.10 -11.19
C ALA A 506 54.17 9.77 -9.96
N SER A 507 53.74 10.16 -8.75
CA SER A 507 54.41 9.76 -7.51
C SER A 507 54.47 8.23 -7.42
N VAL A 508 55.57 7.70 -6.89
CA VAL A 508 55.79 6.25 -6.78
C VAL A 508 55.49 5.73 -5.38
N ILE A 509 54.95 4.52 -5.31
CA ILE A 509 54.70 3.77 -4.09
C ILE A 509 55.15 2.32 -4.29
N LEU A 510 55.64 1.70 -3.23
CA LEU A 510 56.09 0.32 -3.25
C LEU A 510 54.90 -0.64 -3.14
N ASP A 511 54.69 -1.49 -4.13
CA ASP A 511 53.79 -2.65 -4.11
C ASP A 511 54.60 -3.91 -3.77
N ALA A 512 54.88 -4.09 -2.48
CA ALA A 512 55.61 -5.25 -1.95
C ALA A 512 55.03 -5.71 -0.60
N PRO A 513 55.17 -6.99 -0.24
CA PRO A 513 54.68 -7.55 1.01
C PRO A 513 55.07 -6.68 2.21
N VAL A 514 54.14 -6.54 3.14
CA VAL A 514 54.30 -5.75 4.35
C VAL A 514 53.63 -6.47 5.50
N VAL A 515 54.21 -6.34 6.68
CA VAL A 515 53.66 -6.89 7.93
C VAL A 515 53.44 -5.71 8.85
N TYR A 516 52.22 -5.58 9.36
CA TYR A 516 51.89 -4.59 10.37
C TYR A 516 51.61 -5.32 11.69
N GLU A 517 52.24 -4.85 12.77
CA GLU A 517 51.98 -5.32 14.13
C GLU A 517 50.76 -4.56 14.68
N GLN A 518 49.88 -5.26 15.40
CA GLN A 518 48.72 -4.66 16.04
C GLN A 518 48.92 -4.62 17.56
N ASP A 519 48.87 -3.43 18.14
CA ASP A 519 49.21 -3.16 19.55
C ASP A 519 48.33 -3.88 20.58
N GLN A 520 47.12 -4.33 20.21
CA GLN A 520 46.14 -4.85 21.17
C GLN A 520 46.11 -6.37 21.31
N ASP A 521 46.73 -7.14 20.41
CA ASP A 521 46.43 -8.58 20.27
C ASP A 521 47.61 -9.48 19.87
N GLU A 522 48.84 -8.96 19.77
CA GLU A 522 50.03 -9.67 19.21
C GLU A 522 49.79 -10.32 17.82
N LYS A 523 48.74 -9.90 17.11
CA LYS A 523 48.41 -10.40 15.78
C LYS A 523 49.12 -9.57 14.72
N THR A 524 49.90 -10.25 13.87
CA THR A 524 50.47 -9.64 12.68
C THR A 524 49.44 -9.63 11.55
N TRP A 525 49.22 -8.48 10.91
CA TRP A 525 48.41 -8.38 9.70
C TRP A 525 49.29 -8.33 8.45
N LYS A 526 48.99 -9.20 7.49
CA LYS A 526 49.70 -9.33 6.20
C LYS A 526 48.69 -9.19 5.06
N PRO A 527 48.45 -7.97 4.55
CA PRO A 527 47.59 -7.78 3.40
C PRO A 527 48.18 -8.47 2.15
N GLU A 528 47.33 -8.83 1.18
CA GLU A 528 47.75 -9.41 -0.10
C GLU A 528 47.04 -8.72 -1.27
N ASN A 529 47.70 -8.69 -2.43
CA ASN A 529 47.07 -8.32 -3.69
C ASN A 529 46.14 -9.41 -4.19
N TYR A 530 45.09 -9.02 -4.92
CA TYR A 530 44.29 -9.96 -5.69
C TYR A 530 45.18 -10.73 -6.68
N GLY A 531 45.12 -12.06 -6.66
CA GLY A 531 45.98 -12.92 -7.49
C GLY A 531 47.44 -13.03 -7.03
N ARG A 532 47.81 -12.48 -5.85
CA ARG A 532 49.13 -12.62 -5.19
C ARG A 532 50.35 -12.18 -6.01
N LYS A 533 50.16 -11.29 -7.00
CA LYS A 533 51.26 -10.69 -7.77
C LYS A 533 51.84 -9.47 -7.06
N ILE A 534 53.14 -9.28 -7.24
CA ILE A 534 53.95 -8.19 -6.67
C ILE A 534 54.49 -7.37 -7.84
N HIS A 535 54.32 -6.04 -7.81
CA HIS A 535 54.65 -5.16 -8.93
C HIS A 535 55.85 -4.23 -8.65
N GLY A 536 56.39 -4.24 -7.44
CA GLY A 536 57.55 -3.40 -7.09
C GLY A 536 57.18 -1.92 -7.02
N MET A 537 58.01 -1.03 -7.55
CA MET A 537 57.68 0.40 -7.58
C MET A 537 56.66 0.70 -8.67
N VAL A 538 55.49 1.19 -8.28
CA VAL A 538 54.39 1.55 -9.18
C VAL A 538 54.01 3.02 -8.99
N SER A 539 53.50 3.65 -10.04
CA SER A 539 52.94 5.01 -9.91
C SER A 539 51.60 4.98 -9.16
N LEU A 540 51.21 6.09 -8.52
CA LEU A 540 49.88 6.18 -7.89
C LEU A 540 48.75 5.98 -8.90
N ARG A 541 48.93 6.47 -10.14
CA ARG A 541 47.98 6.22 -11.24
C ARG A 541 47.79 4.74 -11.50
N ASP A 542 48.90 4.01 -11.63
CA ASP A 542 48.92 2.58 -11.93
C ASP A 542 48.33 1.75 -10.78
N ALA A 543 48.75 2.08 -9.56
CA ALA A 543 48.26 1.43 -8.34
C ALA A 543 46.75 1.56 -8.17
N LEU A 544 46.17 2.73 -8.46
CA LEU A 544 44.72 2.92 -8.41
C LEU A 544 44.02 2.23 -9.58
N ALA A 545 44.53 2.38 -10.80
CA ALA A 545 43.93 1.80 -12.01
C ALA A 545 43.81 0.28 -11.93
N HIS A 546 44.81 -0.39 -11.36
CA HIS A 546 44.84 -1.84 -11.18
C HIS A 546 44.44 -2.28 -9.76
N SER A 547 43.97 -1.34 -8.93
CA SER A 547 43.50 -1.58 -7.57
C SER A 547 44.48 -2.42 -6.72
N HIS A 548 45.77 -2.08 -6.74
CA HIS A 548 46.78 -2.77 -5.94
C HIS A 548 46.53 -2.56 -4.44
N ASN A 549 46.38 -3.63 -3.67
CA ASN A 549 46.07 -3.60 -2.25
C ASN A 549 47.29 -3.19 -1.43
N LEU A 550 48.46 -3.78 -1.68
CA LEU A 550 49.67 -3.51 -0.90
C LEU A 550 50.11 -2.04 -1.06
N ALA A 551 50.15 -1.56 -2.31
CA ALA A 551 50.40 -0.15 -2.62
C ALA A 551 49.42 0.79 -1.91
N THR A 552 48.12 0.46 -1.90
CA THR A 552 47.10 1.32 -1.27
C THR A 552 47.20 1.35 0.24
N VAL A 553 47.47 0.22 0.89
CA VAL A 553 47.66 0.17 2.35
C VAL A 553 48.90 0.96 2.75
N ARG A 554 50.00 0.83 1.99
CA ARG A 554 51.22 1.63 2.21
C ARG A 554 50.98 3.11 1.96
N LEU A 555 50.15 3.46 0.97
CA LEU A 555 49.76 4.85 0.73
C LEU A 555 48.97 5.39 1.92
N LEU A 556 47.99 4.65 2.43
CA LEU A 556 47.19 5.02 3.61
C LEU A 556 48.08 5.27 4.84
N ASP A 557 49.04 4.37 5.09
CA ASP A 557 50.02 4.51 6.16
C ASP A 557 50.84 5.81 5.98
N LYS A 558 51.32 6.07 4.76
CA LYS A 558 52.10 7.26 4.42
C LYS A 558 51.33 8.58 4.54
N VAL A 559 50.06 8.64 4.11
CA VAL A 559 49.24 9.88 4.15
C VAL A 559 48.56 10.09 5.50
N GLY A 560 48.49 9.06 6.34
CA GLY A 560 47.88 9.05 7.65
C GLY A 560 46.38 8.73 7.63
N ILE A 561 45.97 7.75 8.45
CA ILE A 561 44.57 7.30 8.57
C ILE A 561 43.64 8.46 8.98
N LYS A 562 44.07 9.29 9.93
CA LYS A 562 43.32 10.44 10.41
C LYS A 562 42.98 11.42 9.28
N ASN A 563 43.96 11.73 8.43
CA ASN A 563 43.80 12.65 7.31
C ASN A 563 42.80 12.11 6.28
N VAL A 564 42.83 10.79 6.01
CA VAL A 564 41.85 10.14 5.12
C VAL A 564 40.45 10.17 5.71
N ILE A 565 40.29 9.93 7.01
CA ILE A 565 39.00 10.02 7.68
C ILE A 565 38.47 11.45 7.63
N GLU A 566 39.29 12.45 7.93
CA GLU A 566 38.92 13.87 7.85
C GLU A 566 38.51 14.26 6.42
N PHE A 567 39.29 13.86 5.42
CA PHE A 567 38.94 14.08 4.02
C PHE A 567 37.61 13.39 3.66
N ALA A 568 37.41 12.13 4.06
CA ALA A 568 36.14 11.42 3.87
C ALA A 568 34.95 12.17 4.49
N ARG A 569 35.12 12.80 5.66
CA ARG A 569 34.08 13.66 6.27
C ARG A 569 33.79 14.88 5.41
N THR A 570 34.82 15.55 4.89
CA THR A 570 34.63 16.75 4.05
C THR A 570 33.86 16.47 2.76
N VAL A 571 33.98 15.26 2.20
CA VAL A 571 33.27 14.85 0.98
C VAL A 571 31.95 14.13 1.24
N GLY A 572 31.44 14.18 2.48
CA GLY A 572 30.07 13.78 2.82
C GLY A 572 29.88 12.35 3.35
N ILE A 573 30.96 11.62 3.67
CA ILE A 573 30.82 10.32 4.35
C ILE A 573 30.52 10.55 5.83
N THR A 574 29.33 10.14 6.29
CA THR A 574 28.90 10.24 7.70
C THR A 574 28.96 8.90 8.43
N SER A 575 28.99 7.78 7.69
CA SER A 575 29.15 6.45 8.27
C SER A 575 30.43 6.31 9.12
N PRO A 576 30.41 5.48 10.18
CA PRO A 576 31.58 5.26 11.03
C PRO A 576 32.71 4.60 10.23
N LEU A 577 33.92 5.13 10.36
CA LEU A 577 35.12 4.61 9.70
C LEU A 577 36.09 4.10 10.77
N ALA A 578 36.62 2.89 10.57
CA ALA A 578 37.63 2.32 11.43
C ALA A 578 38.95 3.09 11.28
N ALA A 579 39.58 3.40 12.41
CA ALA A 579 40.83 4.15 12.46
C ALA A 579 42.06 3.22 12.40
N ASP A 580 42.06 2.30 11.43
CA ASP A 580 43.13 1.32 11.22
C ASP A 580 43.44 1.14 9.72
N LEU A 581 44.54 0.46 9.41
CA LEU A 581 45.01 0.28 8.04
C LEU A 581 44.11 -0.61 7.17
N SER A 582 43.20 -1.39 7.76
CA SER A 582 42.22 -2.18 6.99
C SER A 582 41.24 -1.28 6.23
N LEU A 583 41.09 -0.01 6.65
CA LEU A 583 40.35 1.01 5.90
C LEU A 583 40.87 1.13 4.45
N GLY A 584 42.17 0.86 4.23
CA GLY A 584 42.80 0.84 2.91
C GLY A 584 42.16 -0.14 1.92
N LEU A 585 41.47 -1.15 2.45
CA LEU A 585 40.77 -2.18 1.69
C LEU A 585 39.24 -2.03 1.75
N GLY A 586 38.72 -0.94 2.33
CA GLY A 586 37.29 -0.69 2.46
C GLY A 586 36.58 -1.60 3.46
N SER A 587 37.22 -1.88 4.61
CA SER A 587 36.67 -2.71 5.69
C SER A 587 35.48 -2.07 6.44
N SER A 588 35.35 -0.74 6.38
CA SER A 588 34.28 0.01 7.03
C SER A 588 33.01 0.03 6.18
N SER A 589 31.84 -0.06 6.81
CA SER A 589 30.56 -0.04 6.09
C SER A 589 30.12 1.39 5.80
N VAL A 590 29.83 1.69 4.54
CA VAL A 590 29.31 2.99 4.07
C VAL A 590 27.98 2.81 3.32
N GLY A 591 27.15 3.85 3.33
CA GLY A 591 25.91 3.88 2.56
C GLY A 591 26.18 4.11 1.07
N LEU A 592 25.36 3.52 0.20
CA LEU A 592 25.52 3.69 -1.25
C LEU A 592 25.38 5.15 -1.67
N MET A 593 24.37 5.86 -1.15
CA MET A 593 24.20 7.30 -1.39
C MET A 593 25.45 8.13 -1.02
N GLU A 594 26.07 7.86 0.13
CA GLU A 594 27.27 8.57 0.59
C GLU A 594 28.45 8.34 -0.36
N LEU A 595 28.65 7.08 -0.75
CA LEU A 595 29.72 6.70 -1.67
C LEU A 595 29.50 7.31 -3.06
N THR A 596 28.29 7.22 -3.62
CA THR A 596 27.99 7.81 -4.93
C THR A 596 28.15 9.33 -4.90
N SER A 597 27.69 10.00 -3.83
CA SER A 597 27.85 11.45 -3.67
C SER A 597 29.33 11.86 -3.60
N THR A 598 30.17 11.07 -2.92
CA THR A 598 31.62 11.29 -2.88
C THR A 598 32.24 11.23 -4.28
N TYR A 599 31.82 10.28 -5.11
CA TYR A 599 32.27 10.19 -6.50
C TYR A 599 31.78 11.37 -7.35
N CYS A 600 30.61 11.94 -7.06
CA CYS A 600 30.14 13.16 -7.75
C CYS A 600 31.06 14.35 -7.48
N VAL A 601 31.61 14.51 -6.27
CA VAL A 601 32.58 15.57 -5.92
C VAL A 601 33.81 15.47 -6.82
N LEU A 602 34.33 14.25 -7.05
CA LEU A 602 35.48 14.01 -7.93
C LEU A 602 35.19 14.38 -9.40
N LEU A 603 33.94 14.17 -9.86
CA LEU A 603 33.52 14.52 -11.22
C LEU A 603 33.21 16.02 -11.39
N ASN A 604 32.96 16.73 -10.28
CA ASN A 604 32.53 18.13 -10.26
C ASN A 604 33.63 19.08 -9.78
N GLN A 605 34.89 18.79 -10.13
CA GLN A 605 36.05 19.64 -9.77
C GLN A 605 36.16 19.94 -8.26
N ALA A 606 35.84 18.94 -7.42
CA ALA A 606 35.85 19.04 -5.96
C ALA A 606 34.80 20.00 -5.34
N CYS A 607 33.73 20.33 -6.09
CA CYS A 607 32.57 21.09 -5.59
C CYS A 607 31.38 20.18 -5.23
#